data_AF-A0A8B7ZH15-F1
#
_entry.id   AF-A0A8B7ZH15-F1
#
_cell.length_a   1.000
_cell.length_b   1.000
_cell.length_c   1.000
_cell.angle_alpha   90.00
_cell.angle_beta   90.00
_cell.angle_gamma   90.00
#
_symmetry.space_group_name_H-M   'P 1'
#
loop_
_entity.id
_entity.type
_entity.pdbx_description
1 polymer ?
#
loop_
_entity_poly.entity_id
_entity_poly.type
_entity_poly.pdbx_seq_one_letter_code
_entity_poly.pdbx_strand_id
1 'polypeptide(L)'
;MASKQGEVLNDIFLLGFTKTIQPSDGLLLGTELGFQDSDLKRFEKDYQGDSHRQIYQMLIAWRKRTAGDGLSKVRQLGEALANDRVGLAELRDKLFLEYGISDSKPDKKDAEGSSPDTSGEPALDELYMDALSRKIKPKNRYPLGLQLRFKGAELDTYSDDYRANVQLQIYHMLVDWLNNEKGDVRSKVKKLADCLGNKSVGRSDLSQELLKDFNIND
;
A
#
# COMPACT_ATOMS: atom_id res chain seq x y z
N MET A 1 7.79 -15.20 -22.28
CA MET A 1 8.56 -14.63 -21.16
C MET A 1 7.56 -13.96 -20.24
N ALA A 2 7.37 -14.49 -19.03
CA ALA A 2 6.27 -14.11 -18.15
C ALA A 2 6.60 -12.82 -17.38
N SER A 3 5.83 -11.77 -17.64
CA SER A 3 5.81 -10.55 -16.82
C SER A 3 5.39 -10.93 -15.40
N LYS A 4 6.28 -10.73 -14.41
CA LYS A 4 5.89 -10.76 -13.00
C LYS A 4 5.07 -9.50 -12.72
N GLN A 5 3.78 -9.56 -13.02
CA GLN A 5 2.78 -8.62 -12.54
C GLN A 5 2.85 -8.62 -11.01
N GLY A 6 2.93 -7.43 -10.39
CA GLY A 6 2.77 -7.29 -8.96
C GLY A 6 1.46 -7.95 -8.54
N GLU A 7 1.50 -8.79 -7.51
CA GLU A 7 0.31 -9.49 -7.03
C GLU A 7 -0.74 -8.44 -6.60
N VAL A 8 -1.85 -8.41 -7.33
CA VAL A 8 -3.00 -7.54 -7.06
C VAL A 8 -3.63 -7.97 -5.74
N LEU A 9 -4.03 -7.00 -4.89
CA LEU A 9 -4.47 -7.25 -3.51
C LEU A 9 -3.44 -8.05 -2.72
N ASN A 10 -2.15 -7.76 -2.89
CA ASN A 10 -1.10 -8.40 -2.09
C ASN A 10 -1.30 -8.17 -0.59
N ASP A 11 -0.58 -8.96 0.21
CA ASP A 11 -0.68 -8.96 1.68
C ASP A 11 -0.43 -7.57 2.28
N ILE A 12 0.43 -6.76 1.64
CA ILE A 12 0.78 -5.40 2.07
C ILE A 12 -0.44 -4.48 1.93
N PHE A 13 -1.04 -4.47 0.74
CA PHE A 13 -2.24 -3.71 0.46
C PHE A 13 -3.35 -4.11 1.43
N LEU A 14 -3.64 -5.41 1.57
CA LEU A 14 -4.71 -5.88 2.44
C LEU A 14 -4.49 -5.54 3.91
N LEU A 15 -3.25 -5.61 4.41
CA LEU A 15 -2.93 -5.24 5.79
C LEU A 15 -3.18 -3.74 6.03
N GLY A 16 -2.66 -2.87 5.15
CA GLY A 16 -2.91 -1.42 5.24
C GLY A 16 -4.40 -1.09 5.10
N PHE A 17 -5.08 -1.77 4.18
CA PHE A 17 -6.51 -1.62 3.94
C PHE A 17 -7.35 -1.99 5.16
N THR A 18 -6.95 -2.97 5.98
CA THR A 18 -7.72 -3.33 7.19
C THR A 18 -7.73 -2.24 8.26
N LYS A 19 -6.73 -1.34 8.27
CA LYS A 19 -6.66 -0.22 9.23
C LYS A 19 -7.70 0.86 8.93
N THR A 20 -8.30 0.87 7.74
CA THR A 20 -9.33 1.83 7.35
C THR A 20 -10.75 1.30 7.55
N ILE A 21 -10.90 0.03 7.95
CA ILE A 21 -12.18 -0.65 8.14
C ILE A 21 -12.45 -0.76 9.65
N GLN A 22 -13.59 -0.27 10.10
CA GLN A 22 -13.98 -0.46 11.51
C GLN A 22 -14.33 -1.92 11.78
N PRO A 23 -14.13 -2.42 13.01
CA PRO A 23 -14.45 -3.81 13.37
C PRO A 23 -15.88 -4.25 13.02
N SER A 24 -16.88 -3.36 13.22
CA SER A 24 -18.28 -3.61 12.87
C SER A 24 -18.47 -3.84 11.37
N ASP A 25 -17.81 -3.01 10.57
CA ASP A 25 -17.95 -3.02 9.11
C ASP A 25 -17.18 -4.20 8.51
N GLY A 26 -16.10 -4.62 9.16
CA GLY A 26 -15.34 -5.83 8.81
C GLY A 26 -16.17 -7.10 8.90
N LEU A 27 -17.07 -7.21 9.88
CA LEU A 27 -17.99 -8.36 10.01
C LEU A 27 -19.03 -8.38 8.88
N LEU A 28 -19.59 -7.21 8.56
CA LEU A 28 -20.55 -7.04 7.47
C LEU A 28 -19.88 -7.33 6.12
N LEU A 29 -18.67 -6.82 5.92
CA LEU A 29 -17.84 -7.11 4.75
C LEU A 29 -17.57 -8.62 4.63
N GLY A 30 -17.23 -9.30 5.73
CA GLY A 30 -17.03 -10.75 5.72
C GLY A 30 -18.26 -11.53 5.25
N THR A 31 -19.44 -11.09 5.69
CA THR A 31 -20.72 -11.68 5.27
C THR A 31 -20.96 -11.47 3.78
N GLU A 32 -20.75 -10.25 3.26
CA GLU A 32 -20.89 -9.94 1.83
C GLU A 32 -19.84 -10.64 0.96
N LEU A 33 -18.64 -10.92 1.50
CA LEU A 33 -17.62 -11.75 0.87
C LEU A 33 -17.93 -13.26 0.94
N GLY A 34 -19.10 -13.64 1.44
CA GLY A 34 -19.63 -15.00 1.46
C GLY A 34 -19.13 -15.89 2.59
N PHE A 35 -18.56 -15.33 3.66
CA PHE A 35 -18.24 -16.12 4.85
C PHE A 35 -19.51 -16.44 5.64
N GLN A 36 -19.55 -17.66 6.21
CA GLN A 36 -20.62 -18.03 7.14
C GLN A 36 -20.28 -17.52 8.55
N ASP A 37 -21.30 -17.38 9.39
CA ASP A 37 -21.14 -16.96 10.79
C ASP A 37 -20.12 -17.81 11.56
N SER A 38 -20.05 -19.12 11.27
CA SER A 38 -19.06 -20.03 11.85
C SER A 38 -17.61 -19.70 11.46
N ASP A 39 -17.39 -19.22 10.24
CA ASP A 39 -16.06 -18.81 9.78
C ASP A 39 -15.65 -17.50 10.45
N LEU A 40 -16.58 -16.55 10.54
CA LEU A 40 -16.34 -15.24 11.15
C LEU A 40 -16.03 -15.39 12.65
N LYS A 41 -16.80 -16.21 13.37
CA LYS A 41 -16.52 -16.56 14.78
C LYS A 41 -15.18 -17.25 14.96
N ARG A 42 -14.74 -18.04 13.97
CA ARG A 42 -13.42 -18.66 14.01
C ARG A 42 -12.32 -17.61 13.90
N PHE A 43 -12.43 -16.65 12.98
CA PHE A 43 -11.45 -15.56 12.90
C PHE A 43 -11.42 -14.73 14.18
N GLU A 44 -12.58 -14.42 14.75
CA GLU A 44 -12.69 -13.71 16.02
C GLU A 44 -11.96 -14.46 17.16
N LYS A 45 -12.16 -15.78 17.25
CA LYS A 45 -11.53 -16.63 18.26
C LYS A 45 -10.02 -16.79 18.04
N ASP A 46 -9.61 -17.07 16.81
CA ASP A 46 -8.20 -17.35 16.47
C ASP A 46 -7.33 -16.09 16.64
N TYR A 47 -7.93 -14.90 16.56
CA TYR A 47 -7.26 -13.59 16.69
C TYR A 47 -7.96 -12.71 17.74
N GLN A 48 -8.33 -13.28 18.86
CA GLN A 48 -9.06 -12.59 19.92
C GLN A 48 -8.33 -11.33 20.40
N GLY A 49 -9.06 -10.21 20.49
CA GLY A 49 -8.54 -8.92 20.95
C GLY A 49 -7.82 -8.09 19.88
N ASP A 50 -7.69 -8.60 18.66
CA ASP A 50 -7.06 -7.90 17.53
C ASP A 50 -7.99 -7.88 16.32
N SER A 51 -8.95 -6.95 16.32
CA SER A 51 -9.97 -6.85 15.27
C SER A 51 -9.40 -6.56 13.88
N HIS A 52 -8.31 -5.79 13.77
CA HIS A 52 -7.67 -5.56 12.47
C HIS A 52 -7.05 -6.84 11.93
N ARG A 53 -6.40 -7.64 12.78
CA ARG A 53 -5.87 -8.95 12.37
C ARG A 53 -6.98 -9.93 12.00
N GLN A 54 -8.13 -9.89 12.67
CA GLN A 54 -9.31 -10.68 12.28
C GLN A 54 -9.74 -10.36 10.84
N ILE A 55 -9.93 -9.07 10.53
CA ILE A 55 -10.32 -8.60 9.19
C ILE A 55 -9.24 -8.96 8.16
N TYR A 56 -7.96 -8.77 8.50
CA TYR A 56 -6.85 -9.10 7.61
C TYR A 56 -6.84 -10.58 7.22
N GLN A 57 -6.97 -11.46 8.21
CA GLN A 57 -6.94 -12.90 7.98
C GLN A 57 -8.17 -13.39 7.21
N MET A 58 -9.32 -12.76 7.44
CA MET A 58 -10.52 -12.95 6.63
C MET A 58 -10.30 -12.56 5.16
N LEU A 59 -9.72 -11.37 4.90
CA LEU A 59 -9.44 -10.92 3.52
C LEU A 59 -8.41 -11.81 2.81
N ILE A 60 -7.40 -12.29 3.51
CA ILE A 60 -6.44 -13.28 2.98
C ILE A 60 -7.13 -14.60 2.65
N ALA A 61 -7.98 -15.10 3.55
CA ALA A 61 -8.73 -16.34 3.32
C ALA A 61 -9.70 -16.20 2.12
N TRP A 62 -10.36 -15.05 2.00
CA TRP A 62 -11.20 -14.73 0.84
C TRP A 62 -10.38 -14.70 -0.44
N ARG A 63 -9.26 -13.96 -0.48
CA ARG A 63 -8.40 -13.87 -1.67
C ARG A 63 -7.94 -15.24 -2.16
N LYS A 64 -7.65 -16.17 -1.23
CA LYS A 64 -7.20 -17.55 -1.52
C LYS A 64 -8.33 -18.45 -2.06
N ARG A 65 -9.55 -18.32 -1.55
CA ARG A 65 -10.69 -19.17 -1.98
C ARG A 65 -11.42 -18.64 -3.22
N THR A 66 -11.34 -17.33 -3.47
CA THR A 66 -12.04 -16.69 -4.58
C THR A 66 -11.33 -16.97 -5.90
N ALA A 67 -12.09 -17.44 -6.88
CA ALA A 67 -11.62 -17.66 -8.24
C ALA A 67 -11.59 -16.33 -9.03
N GLY A 68 -10.77 -16.28 -10.07
CA GLY A 68 -10.62 -15.12 -10.95
C GLY A 68 -9.22 -14.52 -10.92
N ASP A 69 -8.95 -13.66 -11.89
CA ASP A 69 -7.71 -12.88 -11.96
C ASP A 69 -7.70 -11.75 -10.89
N GLY A 70 -6.55 -11.09 -10.75
CA GLY A 70 -6.35 -10.04 -9.75
C GLY A 70 -7.38 -8.91 -9.84
N LEU A 71 -7.65 -8.38 -11.04
CA LEU A 71 -8.57 -7.26 -11.22
C LEU A 71 -10.03 -7.71 -10.99
N SER A 72 -10.37 -8.92 -11.39
CA SER A 72 -11.67 -9.53 -11.06
C SER A 72 -11.89 -9.63 -9.55
N LYS A 73 -10.84 -9.92 -8.77
CA LYS A 73 -10.91 -9.90 -7.30
C LYS A 73 -11.05 -8.48 -6.75
N VAL A 74 -10.33 -7.50 -7.30
CA VAL A 74 -10.48 -6.08 -6.90
C VAL A 74 -11.92 -5.62 -7.10
N ARG A 75 -12.54 -5.94 -8.23
CA ARG A 75 -13.96 -5.62 -8.50
C ARG A 75 -14.88 -6.27 -7.47
N GLN A 76 -14.73 -7.56 -7.20
CA GLN A 76 -15.53 -8.26 -6.20
C GLN A 76 -15.39 -7.66 -4.79
N LEU A 77 -14.17 -7.30 -4.38
CA LEU A 77 -13.95 -6.63 -3.10
C LEU A 77 -14.59 -5.23 -3.07
N GLY A 78 -14.45 -4.47 -4.16
CA GLY A 78 -15.07 -3.15 -4.32
C GLY A 78 -16.58 -3.19 -4.26
N GLU A 79 -17.21 -4.16 -4.93
CA GLU A 79 -18.66 -4.38 -4.88
C GLU A 79 -19.12 -4.73 -3.47
N ALA A 80 -18.39 -5.59 -2.75
CA ALA A 80 -18.72 -5.94 -1.37
C ALA A 80 -18.59 -4.73 -0.42
N LEU A 81 -17.59 -3.85 -0.63
CA LEU A 81 -17.41 -2.62 0.13
C LEU A 81 -18.55 -1.62 -0.10
N ALA A 82 -18.99 -1.47 -1.35
CA ALA A 82 -20.05 -0.54 -1.73
C ALA A 82 -21.47 -1.07 -1.47
N ASN A 83 -21.62 -2.31 -1.02
CA ASN A 83 -22.92 -2.85 -0.63
C ASN A 83 -23.56 -1.99 0.46
N ASP A 84 -24.86 -1.71 0.34
CA ASP A 84 -25.60 -0.83 1.27
C ASP A 84 -25.50 -1.26 2.74
N ARG A 85 -25.29 -2.55 3.01
CA ARG A 85 -25.10 -3.08 4.37
C ARG A 85 -23.73 -2.75 4.93
N VAL A 86 -22.71 -2.68 4.08
CA VAL A 86 -21.32 -2.38 4.46
C VAL A 86 -21.08 -0.88 4.47
N GLY A 87 -21.60 -0.17 3.46
CA GLY A 87 -21.61 1.29 3.41
C GLY A 87 -20.25 1.95 3.17
N LEU A 88 -19.25 1.21 2.70
CA LEU A 88 -17.87 1.68 2.51
C LEU A 88 -17.58 2.05 1.04
N ALA A 89 -18.53 2.73 0.38
CA ALA A 89 -18.41 3.13 -1.03
C ALA A 89 -17.17 4.00 -1.31
N GLU A 90 -16.80 4.87 -0.37
CA GLU A 90 -15.56 5.67 -0.45
C GLU A 90 -14.29 4.80 -0.47
N LEU A 91 -14.30 3.66 0.21
CA LEU A 91 -13.17 2.71 0.19
C LEU A 91 -13.15 1.89 -1.10
N ARG A 92 -14.32 1.59 -1.70
CA ARG A 92 -14.38 1.08 -3.09
C ARG A 92 -13.71 2.06 -4.03
N ASP A 93 -14.04 3.35 -3.96
CA ASP A 93 -13.52 4.34 -4.90
C ASP A 93 -12.01 4.49 -4.80
N LYS A 94 -11.47 4.50 -3.57
CA LYS A 94 -10.02 4.46 -3.35
C LYS A 94 -9.40 3.17 -3.89
N LEU A 95 -10.03 2.02 -3.66
CA LEU A 95 -9.57 0.73 -4.17
C LEU A 95 -9.56 0.70 -5.70
N PHE A 96 -10.59 1.26 -6.34
CA PHE A 96 -10.72 1.29 -7.79
C PHE A 96 -9.72 2.25 -8.42
N LEU A 97 -9.50 3.42 -7.80
CA LEU A 97 -8.46 4.36 -8.19
C LEU A 97 -7.06 3.72 -8.13
N GLU A 98 -6.75 3.02 -7.02
CA GLU A 98 -5.46 2.33 -6.80
C GLU A 98 -5.13 1.32 -7.91
N TYR A 99 -6.15 0.62 -8.42
CA TYR A 99 -5.99 -0.40 -9.46
C TYR A 99 -6.37 0.07 -10.86
N GLY A 100 -6.60 1.38 -11.07
CA GLY A 100 -6.95 1.96 -12.37
C GLY A 100 -8.27 1.43 -12.93
N ILE A 101 -9.19 1.02 -12.05
CA ILE A 101 -10.52 0.55 -12.40
C ILE A 101 -11.45 1.76 -12.47
N SER A 102 -11.61 2.33 -13.66
CA SER A 102 -12.73 3.25 -13.88
C SER A 102 -14.02 2.43 -13.96
N ASP A 103 -14.94 2.68 -13.03
CA ASP A 103 -16.34 2.30 -13.20
C ASP A 103 -16.95 3.16 -14.32
N SER A 104 -16.64 2.82 -15.57
CA SER A 104 -17.58 3.08 -16.65
C SER A 104 -18.75 2.14 -16.46
N LYS A 105 -19.72 2.55 -15.63
CA LYS A 105 -21.10 2.11 -15.82
C LYS A 105 -21.46 2.32 -17.29
N PRO A 106 -21.98 1.32 -18.03
CA PRO A 106 -22.64 1.61 -19.29
C PRO A 106 -23.96 2.36 -18.98
N ASP A 107 -24.31 3.27 -19.90
CA ASP A 107 -25.50 4.16 -19.94
C ASP A 107 -25.40 5.40 -19.02
N LYS A 108 -25.12 6.61 -19.53
CA LYS A 108 -25.73 7.30 -20.67
C LYS A 108 -24.80 8.39 -21.24
N LYS A 109 -24.93 8.64 -22.55
CA LYS A 109 -24.43 9.83 -23.26
C LYS A 109 -24.77 11.10 -22.47
N ASP A 110 -23.78 11.95 -22.22
CA ASP A 110 -23.53 13.10 -23.09
C ASP A 110 -22.09 13.61 -22.86
N ALA A 111 -21.52 14.12 -23.94
CA ALA A 111 -20.18 14.67 -24.00
C ALA A 111 -20.03 15.87 -23.06
N GLU A 112 -18.90 15.96 -22.37
CA GLU A 112 -17.97 17.08 -22.55
C GLU A 112 -16.65 16.82 -21.83
N GLY A 113 -15.59 17.29 -22.47
CA GLY A 113 -14.23 16.83 -22.25
C GLY A 113 -13.61 17.30 -20.94
N SER A 114 -12.70 16.47 -20.46
CA SER A 114 -11.38 16.92 -20.04
C SER A 114 -10.48 15.69 -20.05
N SER A 115 -9.64 15.58 -21.08
CA SER A 115 -8.41 14.81 -20.95
C SER A 115 -7.58 15.45 -19.84
N PRO A 116 -7.15 14.73 -18.80
CA PRO A 116 -5.91 15.07 -18.14
C PRO A 116 -4.82 14.45 -19.00
N ASP A 117 -4.28 15.29 -19.86
CA ASP A 117 -2.94 15.13 -20.39
C ASP A 117 -1.97 15.15 -19.19
N THR A 118 -1.60 13.99 -18.65
CA THR A 118 -0.50 13.88 -17.68
C THR A 118 0.69 13.27 -18.41
N SER A 119 1.52 14.16 -18.94
CA SER A 119 2.94 13.92 -19.18
C SER A 119 3.53 13.12 -18.00
N GLY A 120 4.17 11.98 -18.31
CA GLY A 120 4.72 11.03 -17.34
C GLY A 120 5.91 11.55 -16.54
N GLU A 121 5.69 12.55 -15.68
CA GLU A 121 6.62 12.88 -14.60
C GLU A 121 6.38 11.92 -13.42
N PRO A 122 7.44 11.34 -12.83
CA PRO A 122 7.28 10.49 -11.66
C PRO A 122 6.83 11.33 -10.47
N ALA A 123 5.78 10.87 -9.78
CA ALA A 123 5.36 11.43 -8.50
C ALA A 123 6.21 10.83 -7.38
N LEU A 124 6.64 11.66 -6.41
CA LEU A 124 7.26 11.17 -5.17
C LEU A 124 6.14 10.80 -4.19
N ASP A 125 5.46 9.69 -4.46
CA ASP A 125 4.32 9.20 -3.71
C ASP A 125 4.60 7.85 -3.03
N GLU A 126 3.59 7.27 -2.40
CA GLU A 126 3.71 5.98 -1.72
C GLU A 126 4.05 4.82 -2.68
N LEU A 127 3.62 4.90 -3.95
CA LEU A 127 3.96 3.89 -4.96
C LEU A 127 5.46 3.93 -5.28
N TYR A 128 6.03 5.14 -5.40
CA TYR A 128 7.46 5.30 -5.53
C TYR A 128 8.21 4.77 -4.30
N MET A 129 7.70 5.02 -3.08
CA MET A 129 8.30 4.50 -1.84
C MET A 129 8.26 2.97 -1.75
N ASP A 130 7.16 2.34 -2.19
CA ASP A 130 7.08 0.87 -2.26
C ASP A 130 8.10 0.32 -3.26
N ALA A 131 8.17 0.88 -4.47
CA ALA A 131 9.14 0.48 -5.48
C ALA A 131 10.59 0.62 -4.97
N LEU A 132 10.90 1.73 -4.30
CA LEU A 132 12.20 2.00 -3.70
C LEU A 132 12.52 1.01 -2.56
N SER A 133 11.56 0.72 -1.69
CA SER A 133 11.74 -0.20 -0.55
C SER A 133 12.16 -1.60 -0.99
N ARG A 134 11.62 -2.10 -2.11
CA ARG A 134 11.96 -3.41 -2.70
C ARG A 134 13.40 -3.47 -3.18
N LYS A 135 13.99 -2.33 -3.53
CA LYS A 135 15.38 -2.22 -3.98
C LYS A 135 16.35 -2.09 -2.80
N ILE A 136 15.90 -1.68 -1.62
CA ILE A 136 16.74 -1.50 -0.42
C ILE A 136 16.96 -2.85 0.27
N LYS A 137 18.21 -3.23 0.50
CA LYS A 137 18.53 -4.51 1.15
C LYS A 137 18.35 -4.39 2.66
N PRO A 138 18.03 -5.50 3.37
CA PRO A 138 17.85 -5.51 4.82
C PRO A 138 18.97 -4.81 5.61
N LYS A 139 20.23 -5.06 5.23
CA LYS A 139 21.41 -4.45 5.87
C LYS A 139 21.45 -2.92 5.77
N ASN A 140 20.75 -2.33 4.81
CA ASN A 140 20.72 -0.89 4.59
C ASN A 140 19.60 -0.19 5.38
N ARG A 141 18.60 -0.94 5.90
CA ARG A 141 17.45 -0.37 6.60
C ARG A 141 17.86 0.52 7.77
N TYR A 142 18.64 -0.04 8.70
CA TYR A 142 18.97 0.65 9.94
C TYR A 142 19.84 1.88 9.70
N PRO A 143 20.93 1.82 8.91
CA PRO A 143 21.67 3.03 8.54
C PRO A 143 20.81 4.08 7.82
N LEU A 144 19.90 3.67 6.92
CA LEU A 144 19.02 4.59 6.21
C LEU A 144 18.06 5.29 7.17
N GLY A 145 17.43 4.55 8.08
CA GLY A 145 16.54 5.11 9.09
C GLY A 145 17.21 6.20 9.94
N LEU A 146 18.46 5.98 10.34
CA LEU A 146 19.23 7.00 11.07
C LEU A 146 19.51 8.23 10.21
N GLN A 147 19.81 8.08 8.92
CA GLN A 147 20.00 9.23 8.01
C GLN A 147 18.70 10.02 7.79
N LEU A 148 17.56 9.32 7.75
CA LEU A 148 16.22 9.90 7.71
C LEU A 148 15.78 10.48 9.07
N ARG A 149 16.67 10.47 10.08
CA ARG A 149 16.50 11.03 11.43
C ARG A 149 15.50 10.29 12.33
N PHE A 150 15.17 9.04 12.03
CA PHE A 150 14.49 8.17 12.98
C PHE A 150 15.43 7.77 14.10
N LYS A 151 14.88 7.64 15.31
CA LYS A 151 15.56 7.10 16.50
C LYS A 151 15.55 5.58 16.48
N GLY A 152 16.50 4.96 17.18
CA GLY A 152 16.56 3.50 17.32
C GLY A 152 15.24 2.87 17.77
N ALA A 153 14.59 3.46 18.78
CA ALA A 153 13.29 2.98 19.28
C ALA A 153 12.17 3.04 18.21
N GLU A 154 12.16 4.06 17.34
CA GLU A 154 11.18 4.14 16.23
C GLU A 154 11.47 3.07 15.18
N LEU A 155 12.75 2.77 14.92
CA LEU A 155 13.16 1.69 14.03
C LEU A 155 12.84 0.30 14.60
N ASP A 156 12.84 0.16 15.92
CA ASP A 156 12.42 -1.05 16.61
C ASP A 156 10.90 -1.25 16.50
N THR A 157 10.10 -0.18 16.63
CA THR A 157 8.65 -0.22 16.40
C THR A 157 8.31 -0.78 15.02
N TYR A 158 8.96 -0.33 13.95
CA TYR A 158 8.72 -0.94 12.62
C TYR A 158 9.09 -2.43 12.61
N SER A 159 10.14 -2.83 13.33
CA SER A 159 10.55 -4.23 13.43
C SER A 159 9.49 -5.10 14.12
N ASP A 160 8.82 -4.55 15.14
CA ASP A 160 7.76 -5.20 15.88
C ASP A 160 6.43 -5.25 15.12
N ASP A 161 6.04 -4.14 14.48
CA ASP A 161 4.81 -4.04 13.70
C ASP A 161 4.85 -4.91 12.44
N TYR A 162 6.04 -5.03 11.84
CA TYR A 162 6.26 -5.76 10.59
C TYR A 162 7.28 -6.89 10.78
N ARG A 163 7.07 -7.72 11.81
CA ARG A 163 7.94 -8.85 12.14
C ARG A 163 8.18 -9.75 10.93
N ALA A 164 9.45 -10.12 10.74
CA ALA A 164 9.95 -10.93 9.62
C ALA A 164 9.79 -10.34 8.20
N ASN A 165 9.19 -9.16 8.02
CA ASN A 165 9.08 -8.51 6.71
C ASN A 165 9.90 -7.22 6.65
N VAL A 166 11.19 -7.34 6.34
CA VAL A 166 12.12 -6.20 6.30
C VAL A 166 11.76 -5.19 5.20
N GLN A 167 11.14 -5.63 4.11
CA GLN A 167 10.69 -4.70 3.06
C GLN A 167 9.57 -3.79 3.57
N LEU A 168 8.58 -4.33 4.31
CA LEU A 168 7.53 -3.53 4.94
C LEU A 168 8.08 -2.55 5.98
N GLN A 169 9.08 -2.98 6.76
CA GLN A 169 9.76 -2.08 7.70
C GLN A 169 10.40 -0.89 6.98
N ILE A 170 11.02 -1.13 5.83
CA ILE A 170 11.64 -0.08 5.02
C ILE A 170 10.56 0.81 4.38
N TYR A 171 9.50 0.22 3.82
CA TYR A 171 8.42 0.96 3.17
C TYR A 171 7.72 1.92 4.14
N HIS A 172 7.28 1.43 5.31
CA HIS A 172 6.58 2.29 6.28
C HIS A 172 7.49 3.38 6.83
N MET A 173 8.77 3.08 7.08
CA MET A 173 9.75 4.10 7.44
C MET A 173 9.90 5.18 6.35
N LEU A 174 9.87 4.82 5.07
CA LEU A 174 9.96 5.77 3.96
C LEU A 174 8.69 6.61 3.80
N VAL A 175 7.51 6.00 3.95
CA VAL A 175 6.21 6.71 3.91
C VAL A 175 6.07 7.66 5.08
N ASP A 176 6.43 7.24 6.29
CA ASP A 176 6.40 8.11 7.47
C ASP A 176 7.38 9.27 7.30
N TRP A 177 8.56 9.04 6.71
CA TRP A 177 9.46 10.13 6.35
C TRP A 177 8.83 11.06 5.31
N LEU A 178 8.27 10.53 4.22
CA LEU A 178 7.66 11.33 3.14
C LEU A 178 6.55 12.25 3.67
N ASN A 179 5.70 11.73 4.56
CA ASN A 179 4.57 12.43 5.15
C ASN A 179 4.99 13.51 6.16
N ASN A 180 6.08 13.29 6.89
CA ASN A 180 6.57 14.24 7.90
C ASN A 180 7.61 15.24 7.36
N GLU A 181 8.28 14.91 6.27
CA GLU A 181 9.29 15.77 5.66
C GLU A 181 8.64 17.02 5.04
N LYS A 182 9.22 18.18 5.32
CA LYS A 182 8.78 19.47 4.77
C LYS A 182 9.58 19.86 3.54
N GLY A 183 8.90 20.49 2.60
CA GLY A 183 9.48 21.01 1.36
C GLY A 183 8.74 20.52 0.13
N ASP A 184 9.08 21.10 -1.02
CA ASP A 184 8.61 20.64 -2.31
C ASP A 184 9.18 19.26 -2.69
N VAL A 185 8.60 18.64 -3.72
CA VAL A 185 9.02 17.33 -4.24
C VAL A 185 10.52 17.31 -4.53
N ARG A 186 11.04 18.32 -5.23
CA ARG A 186 12.45 18.40 -5.60
C ARG A 186 13.38 18.37 -4.37
N SER A 187 13.03 19.12 -3.34
CA SER A 187 13.77 19.20 -2.08
C SER A 187 13.73 17.88 -1.31
N LYS A 188 12.57 17.21 -1.29
CA LYS A 188 12.43 15.87 -0.71
C LYS A 188 13.27 14.84 -1.48
N VAL A 189 13.20 14.83 -2.80
CA VAL A 189 14.00 13.93 -3.66
C VAL A 189 15.49 14.11 -3.37
N LYS A 190 16.00 15.35 -3.33
CA LYS A 190 17.41 15.62 -2.98
C LYS A 190 17.79 15.06 -1.62
N LYS A 191 16.99 15.36 -0.57
CA LYS A 191 17.25 14.86 0.79
C LYS A 191 17.28 13.33 0.85
N LEU A 192 16.34 12.66 0.19
CA LEU A 192 16.29 11.21 0.16
C LEU A 192 17.47 10.62 -0.61
N ALA A 193 17.85 11.24 -1.74
CA ALA A 193 19.03 10.85 -2.51
C ALA A 193 20.31 10.98 -1.70
N ASP A 194 20.47 12.07 -0.93
CA ASP A 194 21.62 12.27 -0.03
C ASP A 194 21.67 11.19 1.06
N CYS A 195 20.51 10.85 1.66
CA CYS A 195 20.43 9.80 2.67
C CYS A 195 20.82 8.44 2.10
N LEU A 196 20.34 8.09 0.90
CA LEU A 196 20.69 6.84 0.20
C LEU A 196 22.17 6.78 -0.17
N GLY A 197 22.71 7.91 -0.64
CA GLY A 197 24.11 8.05 -1.08
C GLY A 197 25.11 8.12 0.06
N ASN A 198 24.66 8.37 1.29
CA ASN A 198 25.50 8.44 2.46
C ASN A 198 26.35 7.16 2.62
N LYS A 199 27.63 7.31 2.96
CA LYS A 199 28.59 6.19 3.09
C LYS A 199 28.11 5.08 4.03
N SER A 200 27.35 5.40 5.07
CA SER A 200 26.80 4.43 6.01
C SER A 200 25.67 3.57 5.42
N VAL A 201 24.91 4.13 4.48
CA VAL A 201 23.84 3.43 3.74
C VAL A 201 24.43 2.71 2.54
N GLY A 202 25.34 3.36 1.80
CA GLY A 202 26.09 2.79 0.70
C GLY A 202 25.22 2.45 -0.52
N ARG A 203 24.14 3.20 -0.76
CA ARG A 203 23.24 3.03 -1.91
C ARG A 203 23.33 4.21 -2.88
N SER A 204 24.56 4.56 -3.25
CA SER A 204 24.84 5.55 -4.29
C SER A 204 24.18 5.19 -5.63
N ASP A 205 23.99 3.89 -5.90
CA ASP A 205 23.21 3.42 -7.05
C ASP A 205 21.77 3.94 -7.04
N LEU A 206 21.06 3.79 -5.91
CA LEU A 206 19.67 4.25 -5.78
C LEU A 206 19.57 5.77 -5.65
N SER A 207 20.55 6.41 -5.03
CA SER A 207 20.65 7.87 -4.97
C SER A 207 20.68 8.48 -6.37
N GLN A 208 21.55 7.95 -7.24
CA GLN A 208 21.68 8.44 -8.62
C GLN A 208 20.45 8.08 -9.48
N GLU A 209 19.86 6.90 -9.28
CA GLU A 209 18.61 6.51 -9.94
C GLU A 209 17.47 7.49 -9.57
N LEU A 210 17.31 7.78 -8.28
CA LEU A 210 16.29 8.70 -7.78
C LEU A 210 16.45 10.12 -8.35
N LEU A 211 17.68 10.65 -8.37
CA LEU A 211 17.94 11.97 -8.95
C LEU A 211 17.61 12.01 -10.46
N LYS A 212 17.96 10.93 -11.17
CA LYS A 212 17.69 10.78 -12.60
C LYS A 212 16.20 10.71 -12.89
N ASP A 213 15.44 9.93 -12.13
CA ASP A 213 13.99 9.78 -12.33
C ASP A 213 13.28 11.14 -12.27
N PHE A 214 13.72 12.02 -11.37
CA PHE A 214 13.13 13.35 -11.18
C PHE A 214 13.84 14.47 -11.96
N ASN A 215 14.72 14.14 -12.91
CA ASN A 215 15.50 15.11 -13.69
C ASN A 215 16.25 16.13 -12.83
N ILE A 216 16.74 15.71 -11.66
CA ILE A 216 17.51 16.54 -10.75
C ILE A 216 18.98 16.28 -11.00
N ASN A 217 19.62 17.21 -11.71
CA ASN A 217 21.08 17.25 -11.76
C ASN A 217 21.60 17.94 -10.50
N ASP A 218 22.68 17.40 -9.96
CA ASP A 218 23.43 18.00 -8.86
C ASP A 218 24.42 19.06 -9.37
#